data_AF-A0A9E5JZK1-F1
#
_entry.id   AF-A0A9E5JZK1-F1
#
_cell.length_a   1.000
_cell.length_b   1.000
_cell.length_c   1.000
_cell.angle_alpha   90.00
_cell.angle_beta   90.00
_cell.angle_gamma   90.00
#
_symmetry.space_group_name_H-M   'P 1'
#
loop_
_entity.id
_entity.type
_entity.pdbx_description
1 polymer ?
#
loop_
_entity_poly.entity_id
_entity_poly.type
_entity_poly.pdbx_seq_one_letter_code
_entity_poly.pdbx_strand_id
1 'polypeptide(L)'
;MLRHQLLTLLTGLSLPLLSSLSIASNEAVLGHWNTLDRNGKAQSLVELYLNGDQLNGRIVKLYDESKQGALCQECEGEQHDQPIAGLVFITGLKAAEDEWVDGRVLDPETGSEYDCKLWLDGDNLKLKAGFGFIGQTREWQRPAP
;
A
#
# COMPACT_ATOMS: atom_id res chain seq x y z
N MET A 1 43.70 -60.95 -19.17
CA MET A 1 42.25 -61.25 -19.19
C MET A 1 41.53 -60.02 -18.64
N LEU A 2 41.22 -59.05 -19.50
CA LEU A 2 39.88 -58.80 -20.03
C LEU A 2 38.81 -58.70 -18.93
N ARG A 3 38.41 -57.48 -18.56
CA ARG A 3 37.08 -56.92 -18.89
C ARG A 3 36.87 -55.56 -18.23
N HIS A 4 36.71 -54.55 -19.09
CA HIS A 4 35.94 -53.36 -18.80
C HIS A 4 34.54 -53.75 -18.34
N GLN A 5 34.08 -53.13 -17.25
CA GLN A 5 32.68 -52.73 -17.11
C GLN A 5 32.68 -51.35 -16.47
N LEU A 6 32.47 -50.33 -17.31
CA LEU A 6 32.02 -49.00 -16.88
C LEU A 6 30.67 -49.22 -16.18
N LEU A 7 30.59 -48.97 -14.87
CA LEU A 7 29.31 -48.78 -14.19
C LEU A 7 29.04 -47.27 -14.10
N THR A 8 28.45 -46.71 -15.16
CA THR A 8 27.74 -45.44 -15.08
C THR A 8 26.35 -45.69 -14.52
N LEU A 9 26.03 -45.13 -13.33
CA LEU A 9 24.64 -44.84 -12.97
C LEU A 9 24.57 -43.67 -11.97
N LEU A 10 24.46 -42.48 -12.57
CA LEU A 10 23.60 -41.36 -12.18
C LEU A 10 23.71 -40.88 -10.72
N THR A 11 24.66 -39.98 -10.48
CA THR A 11 24.51 -38.97 -9.43
C THR A 11 23.27 -38.15 -9.77
N GLY A 12 22.14 -38.44 -9.11
CA GLY A 12 20.97 -37.58 -9.13
C GLY A 12 21.32 -36.25 -8.48
N LEU A 13 21.84 -35.31 -9.27
CA LEU A 13 21.97 -33.92 -8.85
C LEU A 13 20.56 -33.35 -8.81
N SER A 14 19.89 -33.55 -7.67
CA SER A 14 18.62 -32.89 -7.37
C SER A 14 18.91 -31.39 -7.31
N LEU A 15 18.73 -30.72 -8.45
CA LEU A 15 18.78 -29.27 -8.53
C LEU A 15 17.64 -28.77 -7.63
N PRO A 16 17.91 -28.10 -6.49
CA PRO A 16 16.84 -27.51 -5.72
C PRO A 16 16.17 -26.49 -6.65
N LEU A 17 14.89 -26.71 -6.97
CA LEU A 17 14.09 -25.66 -7.57
C LEU A 17 14.09 -24.52 -6.55
N LEU A 18 14.87 -23.47 -6.81
CA LEU A 18 14.70 -22.19 -6.15
C LEU A 18 13.32 -21.70 -6.59
N SER A 19 12.31 -21.96 -5.75
CA SER A 19 11.03 -21.29 -5.83
C SER A 19 11.30 -19.80 -5.68
N SER A 20 11.27 -19.07 -6.78
CA SER A 20 11.31 -17.62 -6.79
C SER A 20 10.15 -17.12 -5.94
N LEU A 21 10.45 -16.60 -4.75
CA LEU A 21 9.47 -15.90 -3.93
C LEU A 21 9.00 -14.67 -4.71
N SER A 22 7.77 -14.71 -5.23
CA SER A 22 7.08 -13.52 -5.76
C SER A 22 6.82 -12.54 -4.62
N ILE A 23 7.82 -11.73 -4.27
CA ILE A 23 7.71 -10.62 -3.30
C ILE A 23 7.49 -9.28 -4.02
N ALA A 24 7.60 -9.26 -5.36
CA ALA A 24 7.63 -8.02 -6.14
C ALA A 24 6.32 -7.20 -6.11
N SER A 25 5.14 -7.82 -5.96
CA SER A 25 3.86 -7.08 -5.93
C SER A 25 3.67 -6.28 -4.64
N ASN A 26 4.21 -6.77 -3.51
CA ASN A 26 4.05 -6.11 -2.21
C ASN A 26 4.92 -4.87 -2.04
N GLU A 27 6.11 -4.80 -2.66
CA GLU A 27 6.93 -3.58 -2.60
C GLU A 27 6.47 -2.50 -3.59
N ALA A 28 5.76 -2.89 -4.66
CA ALA A 28 5.34 -1.97 -5.71
C ALA A 28 4.30 -0.93 -5.24
N VAL A 29 3.63 -1.13 -4.10
CA VAL A 29 2.74 -0.13 -3.51
C VAL A 29 3.48 0.99 -2.79
N LEU A 30 4.76 0.81 -2.48
CA LEU A 30 5.54 1.77 -1.68
C LEU A 30 5.80 3.07 -2.45
N GLY A 31 6.07 4.12 -1.69
CA GLY A 31 6.43 5.45 -2.18
C GLY A 31 5.22 6.35 -2.39
N HIS A 32 5.36 7.30 -3.31
CA HIS A 32 4.43 8.40 -3.46
C HIS A 32 3.27 8.10 -4.42
N TRP A 33 2.10 8.62 -4.08
CA TRP A 33 0.86 8.52 -4.85
C TRP A 33 0.06 9.82 -4.76
N ASN A 34 -0.61 10.19 -5.85
CA ASN A 34 -1.61 11.23 -5.90
C ASN A 34 -2.99 10.64 -5.63
N THR A 35 -3.67 11.12 -4.60
CA THR A 35 -5.09 10.87 -4.40
C THR A 35 -5.91 11.68 -5.40
N LEU A 36 -7.06 11.16 -5.83
CA LEU A 36 -7.89 11.78 -6.84
C LEU A 36 -9.30 12.09 -6.31
N ASP A 37 -9.83 13.25 -6.68
CA ASP A 37 -11.24 13.58 -6.47
C ASP A 37 -12.14 12.80 -7.45
N ARG A 38 -13.46 13.01 -7.35
CA ARG A 38 -14.45 12.37 -8.22
C ARG A 38 -14.32 12.73 -9.70
N ASN A 39 -13.66 13.84 -10.02
CA ASN A 39 -13.41 14.32 -11.37
C ASN A 39 -12.02 13.89 -11.90
N GLY A 40 -11.25 13.13 -11.11
CA GLY A 40 -9.89 12.72 -11.46
C GLY A 40 -8.82 13.79 -11.22
N LYS A 41 -9.14 14.89 -10.53
CA LYS A 41 -8.15 15.91 -10.16
C LYS A 41 -7.38 15.47 -8.93
N ALA A 42 -6.06 15.65 -8.94
CA ALA A 42 -5.21 15.36 -7.79
C ALA A 42 -5.58 16.23 -6.57
N GLN A 43 -5.78 15.61 -5.40
CA GLN A 43 -6.15 16.28 -4.15
C GLN A 43 -4.98 16.39 -3.17
N SER A 44 -4.26 15.29 -2.98
CA SER A 44 -3.10 15.24 -2.10
C SER A 44 -2.00 14.34 -2.66
N LEU A 45 -0.77 14.62 -2.26
CA LEU A 45 0.34 13.69 -2.37
C LEU A 45 0.41 12.92 -1.06
N VAL A 46 0.42 11.60 -1.14
CA VAL A 46 0.57 10.70 -0.01
C VAL A 46 1.77 9.79 -0.22
N GLU A 47 2.32 9.28 0.87
CA GLU A 47 3.41 8.31 0.85
C GLU A 47 3.01 7.06 1.60
N LEU A 48 3.16 5.93 0.94
CA LEU A 48 3.00 4.60 1.53
C LEU A 48 4.36 4.03 1.89
N TYR A 49 4.49 3.57 3.13
CA TYR A 49 5.76 3.10 3.69
C TYR A 49 5.53 1.94 4.66
N LEU A 50 6.56 1.10 4.83
CA LEU A 50 6.53 0.03 5.83
C LEU A 50 6.92 0.57 7.20
N ASN A 51 6.13 0.21 8.21
CA ASN A 51 6.43 0.34 9.61
C ASN A 51 6.45 -1.06 10.23
N GLY A 52 7.64 -1.69 10.25
CA GLY A 52 7.75 -3.11 10.53
C GLY A 52 7.18 -3.93 9.36
N ASP A 53 6.23 -4.80 9.67
CA ASP A 53 5.51 -5.64 8.69
C ASP A 53 4.21 -5.01 8.18
N GLN A 54 3.84 -3.84 8.70
CA GLN A 54 2.61 -3.13 8.35
C GLN A 54 2.88 -2.01 7.35
N LEU A 55 2.00 -1.88 6.37
CA LEU A 55 1.98 -0.75 5.46
C LEU A 55 1.14 0.38 6.06
N ASN A 56 1.75 1.55 6.17
CA ASN A 56 1.11 2.78 6.62
C ASN A 56 1.14 3.83 5.52
N GLY A 57 0.28 4.84 5.63
CA GLY A 57 0.21 5.95 4.71
C GLY A 57 0.20 7.29 5.42
N ARG A 58 1.03 8.22 4.95
CA ARG A 58 1.06 9.61 5.44
C ARG A 58 0.67 10.61 4.36
N ILE A 59 0.00 11.68 4.74
CA ILE A 59 -0.28 12.81 3.86
C ILE A 59 0.99 13.66 3.79
N VAL A 60 1.59 13.78 2.60
CA VAL A 60 2.81 14.58 2.40
C VAL A 60 2.45 16.05 2.17
N LYS A 61 1.48 16.31 1.29
CA LYS A 61 0.96 17.66 1.04
C LYS A 61 -0.46 17.62 0.47
N LEU A 62 -1.18 18.71 0.67
CA LEU A 62 -2.43 18.99 -0.04
C LEU A 62 -2.10 19.83 -1.29
N TYR A 63 -2.80 19.59 -2.41
CA TYR A 63 -2.61 20.40 -3.62
C TYR A 63 -3.45 21.68 -3.60
N ASP A 64 -4.49 21.73 -2.77
CA ASP A 64 -5.26 22.95 -2.55
C ASP A 64 -4.45 23.92 -1.69
N GLU A 65 -4.04 25.05 -2.27
CA GLU A 65 -3.27 26.08 -1.57
C GLU A 65 -4.06 26.71 -0.41
N SER A 66 -5.40 26.75 -0.52
CA SER A 66 -6.25 27.29 0.55
C SER A 66 -6.29 26.39 1.78
N LYS A 67 -5.91 25.12 1.65
CA LYS A 67 -5.85 24.14 2.73
C LYS A 67 -4.43 23.95 3.30
N GLN A 68 -3.44 24.74 2.87
CA GLN A 68 -2.10 24.65 3.47
C GLN A 68 -2.16 25.02 4.95
N GLY A 69 -1.60 24.16 5.80
CA GLY A 69 -1.66 24.34 7.25
C GLY A 69 -3.03 24.06 7.87
N ALA A 70 -3.99 23.53 7.11
CA ALA A 70 -5.26 23.07 7.68
C ALA A 70 -5.00 22.02 8.77
N LEU A 71 -5.72 22.16 9.89
CA LEU A 71 -5.66 21.25 11.02
C LEU A 71 -6.83 20.27 10.94
N CYS A 72 -6.65 19.04 11.44
CA CYS A 72 -7.78 18.11 11.58
C CYS A 72 -8.60 18.46 12.83
N GLN A 73 -9.60 19.31 12.66
CA GLN A 73 -10.50 19.74 13.75
C GLN A 73 -11.48 18.64 14.16
N GLU A 74 -11.89 17.78 13.23
CA GLU A 74 -12.85 16.71 13.48
C GLU A 74 -12.19 15.44 14.02
N CYS A 75 -10.85 15.33 13.93
CA CYS A 75 -10.12 14.17 14.45
C CYS A 75 -10.18 14.12 15.98
N GLU A 76 -10.11 12.92 16.55
CA GLU A 76 -10.07 12.72 17.99
C GLU A 76 -8.64 12.40 18.49
N GLY A 77 -8.45 12.45 19.81
CA GLY A 77 -7.23 12.01 20.47
C GLY A 77 -5.98 12.78 20.01
N GLU A 78 -4.90 12.04 19.73
CA GLU A 78 -3.61 12.64 19.35
C GLU A 78 -3.62 13.29 17.96
N GLN A 79 -4.66 13.03 17.15
CA GLN A 79 -4.79 13.58 15.80
C GLN A 79 -5.58 14.90 15.78
N HIS A 80 -6.29 15.24 16.86
CA HIS A 80 -6.99 16.52 17.00
C HIS A 80 -5.99 17.69 16.96
N ASP A 81 -6.38 18.78 16.26
CA ASP A 81 -5.56 19.99 16.06
C ASP A 81 -4.20 19.75 15.38
N GLN A 82 -3.94 18.55 14.85
CA GLN A 82 -2.72 18.29 14.12
C GLN A 82 -2.82 18.75 12.66
N PRO A 83 -1.74 19.25 12.06
CA PRO A 83 -1.71 19.58 10.63
C PRO A 83 -2.08 18.37 9.78
N ILE A 84 -3.03 18.53 8.85
CA ILE A 84 -3.46 17.46 7.94
C ILE A 84 -2.26 16.94 7.13
N ALA A 85 -1.42 17.85 6.63
CA ALA A 85 -0.13 17.47 6.08
C ALA A 85 0.78 16.97 7.20
N GLY A 86 1.21 15.72 7.11
CA GLY A 86 1.96 15.00 8.14
C GLY A 86 1.17 13.90 8.83
N LEU A 87 -0.17 13.92 8.78
CA LEU A 87 -0.98 12.88 9.40
C LEU A 87 -0.73 11.51 8.77
N VAL A 88 -0.58 10.51 9.64
CA VAL A 88 -0.67 9.10 9.26
C VAL A 88 -2.15 8.75 9.19
N PHE A 89 -2.69 8.73 7.98
CA PHE A 89 -4.11 8.53 7.72
C PHE A 89 -4.44 7.09 7.31
N ILE A 90 -3.44 6.27 6.97
CA ILE A 90 -3.60 4.83 6.78
C ILE A 90 -2.69 4.11 7.76
N THR A 91 -3.23 3.13 8.47
CA THR A 91 -2.48 2.35 9.45
C THR A 91 -2.78 0.86 9.37
N GLY A 92 -1.76 0.04 9.59
CA GLY A 92 -1.93 -1.35 9.99
C GLY A 92 -2.30 -2.32 8.87
N LEU A 93 -2.14 -1.91 7.61
CA LEU A 93 -2.36 -2.81 6.49
C LEU A 93 -1.33 -3.94 6.49
N LYS A 94 -1.79 -5.16 6.22
CA LYS A 94 -0.95 -6.36 6.16
C LYS A 94 -0.99 -6.98 4.78
N ALA A 95 0.15 -7.47 4.31
CA ALA A 95 0.26 -8.15 3.02
C ALA A 95 -0.57 -9.45 3.04
N ALA A 96 -1.41 -9.61 2.01
CA ALA A 96 -2.23 -10.80 1.77
C ALA A 96 -2.31 -11.05 0.26
N GLU A 97 -1.50 -11.99 -0.24
CA GLU A 97 -1.36 -12.29 -1.67
C GLU A 97 -0.93 -11.03 -2.46
N ASP A 98 -1.82 -10.52 -3.32
CA ASP A 98 -1.63 -9.32 -4.15
C ASP A 98 -2.35 -8.08 -3.60
N GLU A 99 -2.88 -8.17 -2.38
CA GLU A 99 -3.54 -7.07 -1.68
C GLU A 99 -2.87 -6.77 -0.33
N TRP A 100 -3.23 -5.62 0.22
CA TRP A 100 -2.93 -5.20 1.58
C TRP A 100 -4.26 -4.99 2.30
N VAL A 101 -4.48 -5.69 3.42
CA VAL A 101 -5.80 -5.78 4.08
C VAL A 101 -5.72 -5.47 5.58
N ASP A 102 -6.87 -5.47 6.26
CA ASP A 102 -7.02 -5.23 7.71
C ASP A 102 -6.54 -3.86 8.20
N GLY A 103 -6.41 -2.91 7.28
CA GLY A 103 -6.00 -1.55 7.59
C GLY A 103 -7.16 -0.69 8.07
N ARG A 104 -6.79 0.47 8.62
CA ARG A 104 -7.72 1.55 8.93
C ARG A 104 -7.35 2.79 8.13
N VAL A 105 -8.36 3.54 7.69
CA VAL A 105 -8.17 4.85 7.08
C VAL A 105 -8.95 5.92 7.84
N LEU A 106 -8.29 7.02 8.14
CA LEU A 106 -8.86 8.24 8.71
C LEU A 106 -9.21 9.23 7.60
N ASP A 107 -10.42 9.74 7.63
CA ASP A 107 -10.83 10.91 6.83
C ASP A 107 -10.62 12.19 7.66
N PRO A 108 -9.60 13.02 7.35
CA PRO A 108 -9.32 14.22 8.12
C PRO A 108 -10.37 15.33 7.95
N GLU A 109 -11.28 15.23 6.97
CA GLU A 109 -12.37 16.21 6.81
C GLU A 109 -13.55 15.92 7.74
N THR A 110 -13.72 14.67 8.16
CA THR A 110 -14.86 14.23 8.97
C THR A 110 -14.47 13.61 10.32
N GLY A 111 -13.17 13.39 10.55
CA GLY A 111 -12.66 12.68 11.72
C GLY A 111 -12.99 11.18 11.75
N SER A 112 -13.71 10.69 10.73
CA SER A 112 -14.22 9.33 10.71
C SER A 112 -13.15 8.34 10.28
N GLU A 113 -13.16 7.17 10.90
CA GLU A 113 -12.28 6.06 10.54
C GLU A 113 -13.04 4.87 9.96
N TYR A 114 -12.45 4.22 8.97
CA TYR A 114 -13.04 3.09 8.26
C TYR A 114 -12.05 1.94 8.11
N ASP A 115 -12.55 0.72 7.90
CA ASP A 115 -11.69 -0.38 7.44
C ASP A 115 -11.25 -0.10 6.01
N CYS A 116 -10.01 -0.46 5.68
CA CYS A 116 -9.50 -0.27 4.34
C CYS A 116 -8.63 -1.44 3.83
N LYS A 117 -8.53 -1.50 2.51
CA LYS A 117 -7.58 -2.36 1.80
C LYS A 117 -7.03 -1.66 0.56
N LEU A 118 -5.80 -2.03 0.17
CA LEU A 118 -5.08 -1.52 -0.99
C LEU A 118 -4.71 -2.66 -1.94
N TRP A 119 -4.75 -2.41 -3.24
CA TRP A 119 -4.19 -3.31 -4.25
C TRP A 119 -3.80 -2.54 -5.50
N LEU A 120 -2.89 -3.11 -6.29
CA LEU A 120 -2.52 -2.55 -7.59
C LEU A 120 -3.48 -3.03 -8.68
N ASP A 121 -3.85 -2.11 -9.56
CA ASP A 121 -4.66 -2.36 -10.76
C ASP A 121 -3.93 -1.73 -11.96
N GLY A 122 -3.06 -2.50 -12.59
CA GLY A 122 -2.07 -1.99 -13.54
C GLY A 122 -1.06 -1.07 -12.84
N ASP A 123 -0.90 0.15 -13.36
CA ASP A 123 -0.01 1.18 -12.80
C ASP A 123 -0.69 2.01 -11.69
N ASN A 124 -1.99 1.81 -11.47
CA ASN A 124 -2.77 2.56 -10.50
C ASN A 124 -2.89 1.79 -9.19
N LEU A 125 -3.06 2.54 -8.10
CA LEU A 125 -3.36 1.98 -6.79
C LEU A 125 -4.84 2.18 -6.48
N LYS A 126 -5.52 1.14 -5.99
CA LYS A 126 -6.89 1.22 -5.52
C LYS A 126 -6.93 1.18 -4.01
N LEU A 127 -7.64 2.13 -3.39
CA LEU A 127 -8.02 2.11 -1.99
C LEU A 127 -9.52 1.86 -1.89
N LYS A 128 -9.92 0.77 -1.23
CA LYS A 128 -11.30 0.58 -0.78
C LYS A 128 -11.40 0.91 0.69
N ALA A 129 -12.34 1.77 1.06
CA ALA A 129 -12.64 2.14 2.44
C ALA A 129 -14.13 1.93 2.76
N GLY A 130 -14.45 1.37 3.93
CA GLY A 130 -15.83 1.17 4.36
C GLY A 130 -15.98 0.24 5.56
N PHE A 131 -17.13 -0.42 5.67
CA PHE A 131 -17.44 -1.38 6.72
C PHE A 131 -17.91 -2.70 6.09
N GLY A 132 -17.14 -3.77 6.29
CA GLY A 132 -17.42 -5.07 5.66
C GLY A 132 -17.45 -4.98 4.13
N PHE A 133 -18.54 -5.44 3.51
CA PHE A 133 -18.67 -5.44 2.05
C PHE A 133 -19.01 -4.06 1.45
N ILE A 134 -19.59 -3.16 2.26
CA ILE A 134 -20.02 -1.82 1.84
C ILE A 134 -18.84 -0.88 1.94
N GLY A 135 -18.52 -0.18 0.84
CA GLY A 135 -17.43 0.78 0.83
C GLY A 135 -17.29 1.50 -0.50
N GLN A 136 -16.39 2.47 -0.53
CA GLN A 136 -16.04 3.23 -1.72
C GLN A 136 -14.63 2.87 -2.15
N THR A 137 -14.45 2.64 -3.46
CA THR A 137 -13.13 2.49 -4.05
C THR A 137 -12.70 3.82 -4.67
N ARG A 138 -11.46 4.22 -4.41
CA ARG A 138 -10.80 5.37 -5.02
C ARG A 138 -9.53 4.88 -5.70
N GLU A 139 -9.22 5.53 -6.82
CA GLU A 139 -8.02 5.26 -7.60
C GLU A 139 -7.01 6.37 -7.36
N TRP A 140 -5.76 5.97 -7.19
CA TRP A 140 -4.61 6.85 -7.03
C TRP A 140 -3.60 6.57 -8.14
N GLN A 141 -2.85 7.60 -8.50
CA GLN A 141 -1.88 7.57 -9.59
C GLN A 141 -0.50 7.92 -9.08
N ARG A 142 0.55 7.40 -9.74
CA ARG A 142 1.91 7.87 -9.46
C ARG A 142 2.01 9.37 -9.77
N PRO A 143 2.75 10.16 -8.97
CA PRO A 143 3.08 11.53 -9.34
C PRO A 143 3.81 11.54 -10.68
N ALA A 144 3.57 12.56 -11.49
CA ALA A 144 4.37 12.78 -12.69
C ALA A 144 5.86 12.93 -12.28
N PRO A 145 6.79 12.37 -13.07
CA PRO A 145 8.22 12.49 -12.82
C PRO A 145 8.71 13.95 -12.85
#